data_AF-A0A8T1BA51-F1
#
_entry.id   AF-A0A8T1BA51-F1
#
_cell.length_a   1.000
_cell.length_b   1.000
_cell.length_c   1.000
_cell.angle_alpha   90.00
_cell.angle_beta   90.00
_cell.angle_gamma   90.00
#
_symmetry.space_group_name_H-M   'P 1'
#
loop_
_entity.id
_entity.type
_entity.pdbx_description
1 polymer ?
#
loop_
_entity_poly.entity_id
_entity_poly.type
_entity_poly.pdbx_seq_one_letter_code
_entity_poly.pdbx_strand_id
1 'polypeptide(L)'
;MLQHYHRIRSQIKTVEAVEELVPTGPSHRKLFVLLEHMKKFRGVTKKLQCDTIDLADVRLLFDSVVEEYPCMRDQLKPNAKIVHSPVFESAVIKVINGGAMSNAEAAAVKRFEVPRCGSKRKAREEDYATQILLAGPSKRAKNGGSVDDISYSSLLKKLPPTSNVYERFFSQCKIVLTPQLTCMPPANFEPLMFLRASGV
;
A
#
# COMPACT_ATOMS: atom_id res chain seq x y z
N MET A 1 11.15 -19.46 10.89
CA MET A 1 10.76 -20.64 11.68
C MET A 1 9.89 -21.63 10.88
N LEU A 2 8.69 -21.32 10.40
CA LEU A 2 7.84 -22.22 9.58
C LEU A 2 8.53 -22.69 8.29
N GLN A 3 9.22 -21.76 7.60
CA GLN A 3 10.06 -22.10 6.44
C GLN A 3 11.17 -23.09 6.82
N HIS A 4 11.76 -22.91 8.00
CA HIS A 4 12.82 -23.76 8.50
C HIS A 4 12.26 -25.14 8.86
N TYR A 5 11.18 -25.21 9.65
CA TYR A 5 10.45 -26.44 9.95
C TYR A 5 10.12 -27.24 8.69
N HIS A 6 9.56 -26.60 7.66
CA HIS A 6 9.25 -27.30 6.41
C HIS A 6 10.49 -27.89 5.75
N ARG A 7 11.61 -27.16 5.74
CA ARG A 7 12.89 -27.61 5.19
C ARG A 7 13.51 -28.77 5.95
N ILE A 8 13.38 -28.79 7.28
CA ILE A 8 14.05 -29.78 8.15
C ILE A 8 13.16 -30.96 8.57
N ARG A 9 11.88 -30.95 8.18
CA ARG A 9 10.88 -31.91 8.68
C ARG A 9 11.25 -33.36 8.42
N SER A 10 11.78 -33.69 7.24
CA SER A 10 12.16 -35.07 6.92
C SER A 10 13.31 -35.54 7.79
N GLN A 11 14.26 -34.66 8.14
CA GLN A 11 15.36 -34.98 9.06
C GLN A 11 14.88 -35.08 10.51
N ILE A 12 13.94 -34.25 10.97
CA ILE A 12 13.43 -34.36 12.36
C ILE A 12 12.75 -35.72 12.57
N LYS A 13 12.05 -36.24 11.55
CA LYS A 13 11.40 -37.55 11.61
C LYS A 13 12.38 -38.72 11.74
N THR A 14 13.66 -38.56 11.39
CA THR A 14 14.65 -39.64 11.55
C THR A 14 15.30 -39.64 12.92
N VAL A 15 14.96 -38.67 13.79
CA VAL A 15 15.54 -38.54 15.13
C VAL A 15 14.52 -39.07 16.14
N GLU A 16 14.76 -40.29 16.63
CA GLU A 16 13.88 -41.01 17.57
C GLU A 16 13.43 -40.15 18.76
N ALA A 17 14.36 -39.38 19.35
CA ALA A 17 14.08 -38.53 20.52
C ALA A 17 13.02 -37.43 20.29
N VAL A 18 12.74 -37.05 19.04
CA VAL A 18 11.83 -35.93 18.71
C VAL A 18 10.82 -36.27 17.61
N GLU A 19 10.82 -37.49 17.08
CA GLU A 19 9.92 -37.91 16.00
C GLU A 19 8.45 -37.78 16.39
N GLU A 20 8.11 -38.16 17.64
CA GLU A 20 6.74 -38.08 18.18
C GLU A 20 6.23 -36.64 18.31
N LEU A 21 7.13 -35.65 18.42
CA LEU A 21 6.79 -34.24 18.53
C LEU A 21 6.51 -33.58 17.18
N VAL A 22 6.77 -34.28 16.06
CA VAL A 22 6.59 -33.73 14.72
C VAL A 22 5.10 -33.70 14.36
N PRO A 23 4.54 -32.54 13.98
CA PRO A 23 3.15 -32.48 13.53
C PRO A 23 2.87 -33.41 12.34
N THR A 24 1.84 -34.25 12.48
CA THR A 24 1.40 -35.21 11.47
C THR A 24 0.01 -34.88 10.92
N GLY A 25 -0.32 -35.47 9.76
CA GLY A 25 -1.65 -35.42 9.16
C GLY A 25 -2.27 -34.00 9.07
N PRO A 26 -3.42 -33.74 9.71
CA PRO A 26 -4.12 -32.45 9.65
C PRO A 26 -3.32 -31.26 10.15
N SER A 27 -2.54 -31.39 11.24
CA SER A 27 -1.76 -30.30 11.82
C SER A 27 -0.65 -29.84 10.87
N HIS A 28 0.01 -30.79 10.19
CA HIS A 28 1.00 -30.45 9.16
C HIS A 28 0.38 -29.69 7.98
N ARG A 29 -0.82 -30.07 7.53
CA ARG A 29 -1.53 -29.37 6.45
C ARG A 29 -1.87 -27.93 6.85
N LYS A 30 -2.35 -27.72 8.09
CA LYS A 30 -2.60 -26.37 8.64
C LYS A 30 -1.33 -25.50 8.64
N LEU A 31 -0.20 -26.07 9.06
CA LEU A 31 1.10 -25.38 9.05
C LEU A 31 1.55 -24.99 7.63
N PHE A 32 1.30 -25.84 6.64
CA PHE A 32 1.61 -25.54 5.25
C PHE A 32 0.75 -24.42 4.70
N VAL A 33 -0.56 -24.44 4.95
CA VAL A 33 -1.48 -23.34 4.56
C VAL A 33 -1.05 -22.02 5.22
N LEU A 34 -0.72 -22.06 6.51
CA LEU A 34 -0.22 -20.90 7.24
C LEU A 34 1.09 -20.36 6.62
N LEU A 35 2.00 -21.23 6.22
CA LEU A 35 3.25 -20.84 5.57
C LEU A 35 2.98 -20.06 4.27
N GLU A 36 2.00 -20.47 3.47
CA GLU A 36 1.62 -19.75 2.25
C GLU A 36 1.06 -18.35 2.55
N HIS A 37 0.18 -18.22 3.55
CA HIS A 37 -0.30 -16.90 3.99
C HIS A 37 0.86 -16.01 4.50
N MET A 38 1.81 -16.58 5.25
CA MET A 38 2.98 -15.85 5.73
C MET A 38 3.89 -15.36 4.58
N LYS A 39 4.00 -16.11 3.49
CA LYS A 39 4.73 -15.65 2.29
C LYS A 39 4.07 -14.43 1.66
N LYS A 40 2.73 -14.43 1.54
CA LYS A 40 1.96 -13.30 1.00
C LYS A 40 2.16 -12.04 1.85
N PHE A 41 1.99 -12.16 3.17
CA PHE A 41 2.23 -11.03 4.09
C PHE A 41 3.66 -10.52 4.01
N ARG A 42 4.66 -11.42 4.00
CA ARG A 42 6.06 -11.01 3.82
C ARG A 42 6.27 -10.24 2.51
N GLY A 43 5.64 -10.67 1.42
CA GLY A 43 5.70 -9.97 0.13
C GLY A 43 5.16 -8.55 0.21
N VAL A 44 3.95 -8.39 0.76
CA VAL A 44 3.32 -7.08 0.98
C VAL A 44 4.19 -6.21 1.86
N THR A 45 4.62 -6.71 3.03
CA THR A 45 5.43 -5.96 3.97
C THR A 45 6.77 -5.54 3.37
N LYS A 46 7.45 -6.42 2.61
CA LYS A 46 8.69 -6.07 1.91
C LYS A 46 8.47 -4.95 0.90
N LYS A 47 7.37 -4.99 0.15
CA LYS A 47 7.04 -3.95 -0.83
C LYS A 47 6.74 -2.61 -0.15
N LEU A 48 6.05 -2.64 1.00
CA LEU A 48 5.77 -1.46 1.82
C LEU A 48 7.04 -0.80 2.40
N GLN A 49 8.17 -1.50 2.47
CA GLN A 49 9.46 -0.96 2.92
C GLN A 49 10.30 -0.34 1.80
N CYS A 50 9.86 -0.43 0.55
CA CYS A 50 10.61 0.15 -0.54
C CYS A 50 10.46 1.67 -0.51
N ASP A 51 11.57 2.41 -0.55
CA ASP A 51 11.57 3.88 -0.60
C ASP A 51 10.91 4.46 -1.86
N THR A 52 10.67 3.61 -2.86
CA THR A 52 10.06 3.98 -4.13
C THR A 52 8.54 3.80 -4.14
N ILE A 53 7.93 3.33 -3.05
CA ILE A 53 6.48 3.11 -3.00
C ILE A 53 5.76 4.42 -2.65
N ASP A 54 4.72 4.75 -3.41
CA ASP A 54 3.88 5.92 -3.14
C ASP A 54 2.60 5.53 -2.39
N LEU A 55 1.81 6.54 -2.00
CA LEU A 55 0.58 6.31 -1.23
C LEU A 55 -0.50 5.58 -2.04
N ALA A 56 -0.51 5.72 -3.38
CA ALA A 56 -1.47 5.03 -4.23
C ALA A 56 -1.15 3.53 -4.31
N ASP A 57 0.12 3.17 -4.45
CA ASP A 57 0.59 1.78 -4.39
C ASP A 57 0.26 1.13 -3.04
N VAL A 58 0.48 1.85 -1.93
CA VAL A 58 0.14 1.35 -0.58
C VAL A 58 -1.36 1.07 -0.47
N ARG A 59 -2.19 1.98 -0.99
CA ARG A 59 -3.65 1.81 -0.99
C ARG A 59 -4.05 0.55 -1.75
N LEU A 60 -3.47 0.34 -2.94
CA LEU A 60 -3.72 -0.85 -3.76
C LEU A 60 -3.33 -2.14 -3.04
N LEU A 61 -2.17 -2.16 -2.38
CA LEU A 61 -1.74 -3.31 -1.57
C LEU A 61 -2.72 -3.59 -0.42
N PHE A 62 -3.16 -2.55 0.29
CA PHE A 62 -4.11 -2.71 1.38
C PHE A 62 -5.50 -3.14 0.92
N ASP A 63 -6.01 -2.62 -0.20
CA ASP A 63 -7.29 -3.07 -0.76
C ASP A 63 -7.25 -4.54 -1.17
N SER A 64 -6.16 -4.97 -1.80
CA SER A 64 -5.93 -6.39 -2.14
C SER A 64 -5.87 -7.28 -0.89
N VAL A 65 -5.20 -6.84 0.17
CA VAL A 65 -5.17 -7.57 1.45
C VAL A 65 -6.55 -7.63 2.10
N VAL A 66 -7.36 -6.57 2.01
CA VAL A 66 -8.73 -6.57 2.56
C VAL A 66 -9.67 -7.50 1.78
N GLU A 67 -9.49 -7.58 0.47
CA GLU A 67 -10.24 -8.50 -0.39
C GLU A 67 -9.94 -9.96 -0.03
N GLU A 68 -8.66 -10.30 0.14
CA GLU A 68 -8.25 -11.66 0.48
C GLU A 68 -8.45 -12.00 1.97
N TYR A 69 -8.32 -11.02 2.87
CA TYR A 69 -8.44 -11.17 4.32
C TYR A 69 -9.46 -10.18 4.89
N PRO A 70 -10.78 -10.46 4.77
CA PRO A 70 -11.83 -9.54 5.22
C PRO A 70 -11.76 -9.15 6.70
N CYS A 71 -11.14 -9.99 7.54
CA CYS A 71 -10.89 -9.71 8.96
C CYS A 71 -9.96 -8.51 9.21
N MET A 72 -9.23 -8.05 8.19
CA MET A 72 -8.32 -6.89 8.24
C MET A 72 -8.96 -5.59 7.71
N ARG A 73 -10.25 -5.64 7.34
CA ARG A 73 -10.97 -4.49 6.74
C ARG A 73 -11.00 -3.28 7.63
N ASP A 74 -11.32 -3.44 8.91
CA ASP A 74 -11.53 -2.30 9.81
C ASP A 74 -10.27 -1.48 10.07
N GLN A 75 -9.12 -2.09 9.81
CA GLN A 75 -7.82 -1.54 10.12
C GLN A 75 -7.09 -1.04 8.88
N LEU A 76 -7.35 -1.65 7.72
CA LEU A 76 -6.70 -1.29 6.47
C LEU A 76 -7.56 -0.41 5.57
N LYS A 77 -8.87 -0.26 5.81
CA LYS A 77 -9.73 0.61 4.98
C LYS A 77 -9.27 2.08 5.01
N PRO A 78 -9.57 2.88 3.97
CA PRO A 78 -9.16 4.30 3.91
C PRO A 78 -9.65 5.15 5.09
N ASN A 79 -10.77 4.76 5.70
CA ASN A 79 -11.37 5.44 6.85
C ASN A 79 -11.15 4.68 8.16
N ALA A 80 -10.08 3.87 8.25
CA ALA A 80 -9.74 3.17 9.48
C ALA A 80 -9.41 4.19 10.58
N LYS A 81 -9.70 3.86 11.84
CA LYS A 81 -9.48 4.76 13.00
C LYS A 81 -8.05 5.26 13.13
N ILE A 82 -7.10 4.54 12.55
CA ILE A 82 -5.67 4.84 12.57
C ILE A 82 -5.24 5.87 11.52
N VAL A 83 -6.09 6.12 10.52
CA VAL A 83 -5.84 7.12 9.47
C VAL A 83 -6.13 8.50 10.04
N HIS A 84 -5.07 9.32 10.16
CA HIS A 84 -5.16 10.63 10.80
C HIS A 84 -6.00 11.63 9.98
N SER A 85 -5.85 11.62 8.65
CA SER A 85 -6.62 12.48 7.76
C SER A 85 -7.02 11.73 6.49
N PRO A 86 -8.18 11.06 6.50
CA PRO A 86 -8.65 10.29 5.34
C PRO A 86 -8.85 11.14 4.09
N VAL A 87 -9.34 12.38 4.26
CA VAL A 87 -9.56 13.32 3.15
C VAL A 87 -8.24 13.74 2.49
N PHE A 88 -7.21 13.98 3.31
CA PHE A 88 -5.87 14.31 2.78
C PHE A 88 -5.24 13.11 2.07
N GLU A 89 -5.27 11.92 2.67
CA GLU A 89 -4.72 10.71 2.04
C GLU A 89 -5.43 10.40 0.71
N SER A 90 -6.77 10.53 0.66
CA SER A 90 -7.56 10.40 -0.57
C SER A 90 -7.16 11.43 -1.63
N ALA A 91 -7.00 12.70 -1.24
CA ALA A 91 -6.56 13.76 -2.14
C ALA A 91 -5.18 13.46 -2.74
N VAL A 92 -4.22 12.99 -1.92
CA VAL A 92 -2.89 12.62 -2.39
C VAL A 92 -2.94 11.45 -3.38
N ILE A 93 -3.74 10.42 -3.10
CA ILE A 93 -3.93 9.28 -4.03
C ILE A 93 -4.51 9.77 -5.36
N LYS A 94 -5.48 10.69 -5.34
CA LYS A 94 -6.07 11.27 -6.54
C LYS A 94 -5.08 12.14 -7.31
N VAL A 95 -4.23 12.91 -6.63
CA VAL A 95 -3.14 13.67 -7.28
C VAL A 95 -2.14 12.74 -7.96
N ILE A 96 -1.79 11.61 -7.35
CA ILE A 96 -0.88 10.61 -7.94
C ILE A 96 -1.50 9.98 -9.18
N ASN A 97 -2.77 9.55 -9.09
CA ASN A 97 -3.49 8.85 -10.17
C ASN A 97 -4.04 9.79 -11.25
N GLY A 98 -3.98 11.11 -11.07
CA GLY A 98 -4.59 12.09 -11.98
C GLY A 98 -6.13 12.11 -11.95
N GLY A 99 -6.72 11.75 -10.80
CA GLY A 99 -8.17 11.71 -10.61
C GLY A 99 -8.79 13.06 -10.24
N ALA A 100 -10.11 13.18 -10.46
CA ALA A 100 -10.88 14.35 -10.06
C ALA A 100 -11.04 14.44 -8.53
N MET A 101 -10.74 15.62 -7.97
CA MET A 101 -10.86 15.90 -6.55
C MET A 101 -12.14 16.65 -6.23
N SER A 102 -12.70 16.39 -5.05
CA SER A 102 -13.75 17.21 -4.45
C SER A 102 -13.17 18.51 -3.88
N ASN A 103 -14.04 19.49 -3.61
CA ASN A 103 -13.63 20.77 -2.99
C ASN A 103 -12.92 20.57 -1.64
N ALA A 104 -13.35 19.59 -0.84
CA ALA A 104 -12.72 19.27 0.44
C ALA A 104 -11.31 18.68 0.27
N GLU A 105 -11.12 17.84 -0.75
CA GLU A 105 -9.82 17.25 -1.08
C GLU A 105 -8.86 18.32 -1.63
N ALA A 106 -9.33 19.16 -2.56
CA ALA A 106 -8.54 20.27 -3.09
C ALA A 106 -8.11 21.23 -1.97
N ALA A 107 -9.01 21.57 -1.04
CA ALA A 107 -8.68 22.38 0.13
C ALA A 107 -7.63 21.72 1.04
N ALA A 108 -7.63 20.39 1.16
CA ALA A 108 -6.67 19.64 1.99
C ALA A 108 -5.25 19.65 1.40
N VAL A 109 -5.10 19.63 0.07
CA VAL A 109 -3.79 19.66 -0.61
C VAL A 109 -3.37 21.05 -1.10
N LYS A 110 -4.18 22.08 -0.84
CA LYS A 110 -3.94 23.47 -1.28
C LYS A 110 -2.53 24.00 -0.97
N ARG A 111 -1.96 23.62 0.18
CA ARG A 111 -0.60 24.03 0.59
C ARG A 111 0.52 23.45 -0.30
N PHE A 112 0.20 22.45 -1.12
CA PHE A 112 1.12 21.77 -2.02
C PHE A 112 0.92 22.19 -3.48
N GLU A 113 0.05 23.16 -3.74
CA GLU A 113 -0.10 23.76 -5.07
C GLU A 113 1.17 24.52 -5.43
N VAL A 114 1.70 24.23 -6.61
CA VAL A 114 2.82 24.93 -7.21
C VAL A 114 2.27 25.62 -8.46
N PRO A 115 2.54 26.92 -8.64
CA PRO A 115 2.23 27.57 -9.91
C PRO A 115 2.88 26.75 -11.01
N ARG A 116 2.12 26.36 -12.04
CA ARG A 116 2.77 25.88 -13.25
C ARG A 116 3.67 27.01 -13.73
N CYS A 117 4.98 26.84 -13.58
CA CYS A 117 5.91 27.49 -14.47
C CYS A 117 5.74 26.78 -15.81
N GLY A 118 4.63 27.09 -16.50
CA GLY A 118 4.64 27.04 -17.94
C GLY A 118 5.88 27.82 -18.30
N SER A 119 6.86 27.16 -18.92
CA SER A 119 7.84 27.89 -19.69
C SER A 119 6.99 28.77 -20.60
N LYS A 120 6.82 30.05 -20.24
CA LYS A 120 6.46 31.08 -21.18
C LYS A 120 7.57 30.95 -22.19
N ARG A 121 7.33 30.19 -23.26
CA ARG A 121 8.03 30.45 -24.51
C ARG A 121 7.76 31.93 -24.69
N LYS A 122 8.79 32.75 -24.43
CA LYS A 122 8.78 34.15 -24.84
C LYS A 122 8.13 34.12 -26.21
N ALA A 123 7.05 34.87 -26.40
CA ALA A 123 6.43 35.03 -27.71
C ALA A 123 7.58 35.34 -28.67
N ARG A 124 8.00 34.32 -29.42
CA ARG A 124 8.87 34.53 -30.56
C ARG A 124 7.94 35.19 -31.55
N GLU A 125 8.34 36.37 -31.99
CA GLU A 125 7.75 37.11 -33.09
C GLU A 125 7.27 36.10 -34.14
N GLU A 126 5.94 36.03 -34.31
CA GLU A 126 5.29 34.98 -35.07
C GLU A 126 5.60 35.17 -36.56
N ASP A 127 6.28 34.19 -37.15
CA ASP A 127 6.67 34.20 -38.56
C ASP A 127 5.43 34.28 -39.47
N TYR A 128 5.53 34.93 -40.63
CA TYR A 128 4.40 35.27 -41.49
C TYR A 128 3.55 34.03 -41.89
N ALA A 129 4.20 32.87 -42.01
CA ALA A 129 3.53 31.59 -42.27
C ALA A 129 2.55 31.16 -41.15
N THR A 130 2.86 31.47 -39.89
CA THR A 130 1.97 31.14 -38.76
C THR A 130 0.71 32.02 -38.71
N GLN A 131 0.81 33.28 -39.15
CA GLN A 131 -0.35 34.18 -39.24
C GLN A 131 -1.36 33.71 -40.31
N ILE A 132 -0.86 33.23 -41.46
CA ILE A 132 -1.70 32.69 -42.55
C ILE A 132 -2.45 31.43 -42.11
N LEU A 133 -1.82 30.56 -41.32
CA LEU A 133 -2.45 29.32 -40.84
C LEU A 133 -3.53 29.57 -39.77
N LEU A 134 -3.44 30.66 -39.00
CA LEU A 134 -4.46 31.07 -38.03
C LEU A 134 -5.68 31.75 -38.67
N ALA A 135 -5.48 32.44 -39.80
CA ALA A 135 -6.56 33.11 -40.54
C ALA A 135 -7.40 32.16 -41.42
N GLY A 136 -6.95 30.93 -41.63
CA GLY A 136 -7.66 29.92 -42.43
C GLY A 136 -8.83 29.25 -41.68
N PRO A 137 -9.95 28.94 -42.33
CA PRO A 137 -11.10 28.33 -41.68
C PRO A 137 -10.86 26.82 -41.49
N SER A 138 -10.26 26.41 -40.36
CA SER A 138 -10.34 25.01 -39.93
C SER A 138 -10.35 24.82 -38.40
N LYS A 139 -11.55 24.49 -37.93
CA LYS A 139 -11.88 23.53 -36.87
C LYS A 139 -10.94 23.48 -35.66
N ARG A 140 -11.13 24.39 -34.70
CA ARG A 140 -10.90 24.07 -33.29
C ARG A 140 -12.19 24.26 -32.51
N ALA A 141 -12.61 23.16 -31.90
CA ALA A 141 -13.72 23.08 -30.99
C ALA A 141 -13.64 24.18 -29.93
N LYS A 142 -14.79 24.80 -29.65
CA LYS A 142 -15.03 25.49 -28.40
C LYS A 142 -14.88 24.47 -27.25
N ASN A 143 -13.70 24.35 -26.69
CA ASN A 143 -13.52 24.02 -25.28
C ASN A 143 -13.13 25.35 -24.64
N GLY A 144 -14.01 26.04 -23.93
CA GLY A 144 -14.68 25.52 -22.73
C GLY A 144 -13.70 25.73 -21.58
N GLY A 145 -14.02 26.66 -20.69
CA GLY A 145 -13.08 27.33 -19.79
C GLY A 145 -12.33 26.43 -18.80
N SER A 146 -11.21 26.98 -18.33
CA SER A 146 -10.53 26.68 -17.06
C SER A 146 -10.50 25.20 -16.64
N VAL A 147 -9.55 24.45 -17.19
CA VAL A 147 -9.02 23.29 -16.46
C VAL A 147 -7.80 23.80 -15.70
N ASP A 148 -7.95 23.90 -14.39
CA ASP A 148 -7.00 24.49 -13.43
C ASP A 148 -5.52 24.29 -13.81
N ASP A 149 -4.82 25.41 -13.98
CA ASP A 149 -3.38 25.54 -14.22
C ASP A 149 -2.56 25.23 -12.95
N ILE A 150 -3.06 24.31 -12.13
CA ILE A 150 -2.51 23.97 -10.82
C ILE A 150 -1.74 22.66 -10.96
N SER A 151 -0.42 22.73 -10.74
CA SER A 151 0.40 21.54 -10.58
C SER A 151 0.62 21.31 -9.09
N TYR A 152 0.60 20.05 -8.66
CA TYR A 152 0.91 19.72 -7.28
C TYR A 152 2.39 19.36 -7.15
N SER A 153 2.98 19.76 -6.02
CA SER A 153 4.39 19.51 -5.75
C SER A 153 4.75 18.03 -5.89
N SER A 154 5.93 17.76 -6.44
CA SER A 154 6.49 16.40 -6.50
C SER A 154 6.70 15.78 -5.11
N LEU A 155 6.65 16.59 -4.05
CA LEU A 155 6.67 16.14 -2.66
C LEU A 155 5.49 15.22 -2.34
N LEU A 156 4.29 15.46 -2.91
CA LEU A 156 3.15 14.57 -2.67
C LEU A 156 3.38 13.15 -3.21
N LYS A 157 4.17 13.03 -4.28
CA LYS A 157 4.57 11.73 -4.85
C LYS A 157 5.70 11.06 -4.07
N LYS A 158 6.40 11.82 -3.22
CA LYS A 158 7.50 11.36 -2.37
C LYS A 158 7.12 11.27 -0.91
N LEU A 159 5.86 11.55 -0.55
CA LEU A 159 5.39 11.42 0.82
C LEU A 159 5.65 9.96 1.20
N PRO A 160 6.60 9.69 2.13
CA PRO A 160 6.81 8.34 2.57
C PRO A 160 5.47 7.93 3.18
N PRO A 161 4.91 6.77 2.81
CA PRO A 161 3.75 6.27 3.51
C PRO A 161 4.17 6.20 4.97
N THR A 162 3.56 7.03 5.81
CA THR A 162 4.15 7.51 7.07
C THR A 162 4.85 6.36 7.79
N SER A 163 6.11 6.54 8.23
CA SER A 163 6.99 5.54 8.87
C SER A 163 6.32 4.59 9.89
N ASN A 164 5.13 4.95 10.35
CA ASN A 164 4.12 4.15 11.01
C ASN A 164 3.54 2.97 10.19
N VAL A 165 3.90 2.67 8.92
CA VAL A 165 3.32 1.54 8.14
C VAL A 165 3.52 0.17 8.82
N TYR A 166 4.68 -0.03 9.45
CA TYR A 166 4.99 -1.26 10.19
C TYR A 166 4.16 -1.39 11.46
N GLU A 167 4.07 -0.31 12.26
CA GLU A 167 3.23 -0.28 13.46
C GLU A 167 1.74 -0.34 13.10
N ARG A 168 1.28 0.34 12.04
CA ARG A 168 -0.11 0.35 11.58
C ARG A 168 -0.59 -1.03 11.13
N PHE A 169 0.23 -1.77 10.38
CA PHE A 169 -0.11 -3.12 9.91
C PHE A 169 -0.04 -4.13 11.07
N PHE A 170 1.06 -4.18 11.83
CA PHE A 170 1.22 -5.16 12.91
C PHE A 170 0.44 -4.85 14.19
N SER A 171 0.26 -3.58 14.58
CA SER A 171 -0.56 -3.20 15.74
C SER A 171 -2.04 -3.55 15.55
N GLN A 172 -2.48 -3.78 14.32
CA GLN A 172 -3.88 -4.00 14.00
C GLN A 172 -4.18 -5.41 13.47
N CYS A 173 -3.16 -6.12 12.97
CA CYS A 173 -3.16 -7.58 12.91
C CYS A 173 -3.47 -8.24 14.28
N LYS A 174 -3.44 -7.47 15.39
CA LYS A 174 -4.03 -7.79 16.72
C LYS A 174 -5.46 -8.32 16.71
N ILE A 175 -6.19 -8.25 15.60
CA ILE A 175 -7.57 -8.79 15.51
C ILE A 175 -7.62 -10.15 14.81
N VAL A 176 -6.67 -10.45 13.93
CA VAL A 176 -6.46 -11.83 13.42
C VAL A 176 -5.67 -12.67 14.43
N LEU A 177 -4.99 -12.00 15.37
CA LEU A 177 -4.08 -12.55 16.36
C LEU A 177 -4.56 -12.15 17.76
N THR A 178 -5.15 -13.09 18.48
CA THR A 178 -5.84 -12.88 19.77
C THR A 178 -5.06 -12.02 20.80
N PRO A 179 -5.75 -11.40 21.80
CA PRO A 179 -5.16 -10.48 22.79
C PRO A 179 -3.92 -10.99 23.54
N GLN A 180 -3.67 -12.30 23.55
CA GLN A 180 -2.46 -12.87 24.15
C GLN A 180 -1.16 -12.48 23.41
N LEU A 181 -1.24 -12.04 22.15
CA LEU A 181 -0.05 -11.69 21.33
C LEU A 181 0.34 -10.20 21.42
N THR A 182 -0.43 -9.41 22.16
CA THR A 182 -0.21 -7.95 22.37
C THR A 182 1.09 -7.64 23.12
N CYS A 183 1.60 -8.59 23.91
CA CYS A 183 2.76 -8.41 24.78
C CYS A 183 4.04 -9.06 24.21
N MET A 184 4.07 -9.35 22.90
CA MET A 184 5.05 -10.27 22.36
C MET A 184 5.86 -9.72 21.17
N PRO A 185 7.21 -9.81 21.22
CA PRO A 185 8.06 -9.30 20.14
C PRO A 185 7.88 -10.11 18.83
N PRO A 186 8.07 -9.49 17.65
CA PRO A 186 7.90 -10.15 16.34
C PRO A 186 8.69 -11.44 16.16
N ALA A 187 9.81 -11.59 16.88
CA ALA A 187 10.65 -12.79 16.89
C ALA A 187 9.92 -14.04 17.44
N ASN A 188 8.94 -13.85 18.33
CA ASN A 188 8.21 -14.94 19.00
C ASN A 188 6.89 -15.29 18.30
N PHE A 189 6.49 -14.50 17.30
CA PHE A 189 5.24 -14.69 16.58
C PHE A 189 5.20 -15.98 15.77
N GLU A 190 6.25 -16.23 14.97
CA GLU A 190 6.34 -17.41 14.11
C GLU A 190 6.44 -18.73 14.91
N PRO A 191 7.21 -18.81 16.02
CA PRO A 191 7.18 -19.94 16.96
C PRO A 191 5.79 -20.23 17.56
N LEU A 192 5.02 -19.23 17.94
CA LEU A 192 3.70 -19.45 18.56
C LEU A 192 2.60 -19.83 17.60
N MET A 193 2.60 -19.25 16.40
CA MET A 193 1.66 -19.65 15.35
C MET A 193 1.90 -21.12 14.96
N PHE A 194 3.15 -21.57 15.01
CA PHE A 194 3.49 -22.98 14.86
C PHE A 194 2.93 -23.81 16.00
N LEU A 195 3.23 -23.49 17.26
CA LEU A 195 2.72 -24.22 18.43
C LEU A 195 1.19 -24.35 18.43
N ARG A 196 0.48 -23.25 18.16
CA ARG A 196 -0.99 -23.22 18.08
C ARG A 196 -1.55 -24.09 16.95
N ALA A 197 -0.84 -24.19 15.83
CA ALA A 197 -1.27 -24.99 14.69
C ALA A 197 -0.82 -26.46 14.80
N SER A 198 0.25 -26.74 15.55
CA SER A 198 0.75 -28.10 15.81
C SER A 198 -0.06 -28.83 16.87
N GLY A 199 -0.68 -28.13 17.83
CA GLY A 199 -1.49 -28.74 18.89
C GLY A 199 -0.69 -29.56 19.90
N VAL A 200 0.62 -29.28 20.01
CA VAL A 200 1.56 -29.81 21.01
C VAL A 200 1.63 -28.81 22.16
#